data_AF-A0A7S2YX13-F1
#
_entry.id   AF-A0A7S2YX13-F1
#
_cell.length_a   1.000
_cell.length_b   1.000
_cell.length_c   1.000
_cell.angle_alpha   90.00
_cell.angle_beta   90.00
_cell.angle_gamma   90.00
#
_symmetry.space_group_name_H-M   'P 1'
#
loop_
_entity.id
_entity.type
_entity.pdbx_description
1 polymer ?
#
loop_
_entity_poly.entity_id
_entity_poly.type
_entity_poly.pdbx_seq_one_letter_code
_entity_poly.pdbx_strand_id
1 'polypeptide(L)'
;GDDAFAVSSIATPLTLPQEYWATQEPAMSALPAWRQNLDLEAFGKDMFELENKLKKEQSQDDVDHLKGVLRFSQFLYAAGIVLAGFCNPLQGNILAAVCLSTAVCARWTMVGHHVCHGGYNRLQKPTERFHRKSFALGPVRRVIDWLDWMAPEAWDVEHNDLHHYKLGETTDPDLLERNTIDMRAGSFGPKPLRYLIVGALMAVWKWYYYAPNTLKELYQRSIDRAAAGRPADRNATGEVPKVNPFNTGDEPATVLYLMKRLFMPGSFSERVAPTVALAKCCLPYFMANFVAVPLAFYAALGPAAGKLALMNMVAMELITNIHSFIIIATNHCGEDVYRFATPCRPRSPDFYLRAVIGSVNFDTGAKTNPDGSHKSSGLTGNAVDYVQGWLNYQIEHHAFPTLSMLAYQKGAPQVKAICEKHGVPYVQENVFIRVKKTVDVMVGNKSMKQWERGD
;
A
#
# COMPACT_ATOMS: atom_id res chain seq x y z
N GLY A 1 15.81 37.28 21.42
CA GLY A 1 16.82 36.53 22.19
C GLY A 1 16.52 35.08 21.93
N ASP A 2 17.00 34.61 20.79
CA ASP A 2 16.24 33.68 19.93
C ASP A 2 16.98 32.35 19.73
N ASP A 3 17.47 31.74 20.81
CA ASP A 3 18.19 30.45 20.75
C ASP A 3 17.72 29.47 21.84
N ALA A 4 16.41 29.20 21.90
CA ALA A 4 15.84 28.22 22.84
C ALA A 4 15.09 27.04 22.19
N PHE A 5 15.19 26.86 20.87
CA PHE A 5 14.49 25.76 20.15
C PHE A 5 15.40 24.90 19.29
N ALA A 6 16.64 24.67 19.73
CA ALA A 6 17.46 23.58 19.20
C ALA A 6 16.99 22.26 19.84
N VAL A 7 16.00 21.61 19.24
CA VAL A 7 15.77 20.18 19.49
C VAL A 7 17.01 19.47 18.96
N SER A 8 17.86 18.96 19.87
CA SER A 8 19.02 18.17 19.51
C SER A 8 18.60 17.09 18.54
N SER A 9 19.23 17.03 17.36
CA SER A 9 19.07 15.94 16.41
C SER A 9 19.34 14.63 17.15
N ILE A 10 18.26 13.89 17.41
CA ILE A 10 18.34 12.51 17.87
C ILE A 10 19.12 11.77 16.77
N ALA A 11 20.08 10.95 17.22
CA ALA A 11 21.08 10.24 16.44
C ALA A 11 20.62 9.86 15.02
N THR A 12 21.53 10.03 14.07
CA THR A 12 21.45 9.69 12.64
C THR A 12 20.45 8.55 12.36
N PRO A 13 19.50 8.71 11.42
CA PRO A 13 18.51 7.67 11.13
C PRO A 13 19.22 6.34 10.83
N LEU A 14 18.65 5.23 11.31
CA LEU A 14 19.08 3.86 11.02
C LEU A 14 18.70 3.49 9.57
N THR A 15 19.11 4.32 8.62
CA THR A 15 19.34 3.85 7.25
C THR A 15 20.12 2.54 7.35
N LEU A 16 19.74 1.54 6.55
CA LEU A 16 20.58 0.36 6.32
C LEU A 16 22.02 0.88 6.21
N PRO A 17 22.99 0.38 7.01
CA PRO A 17 24.33 0.96 7.09
C PRO A 17 24.84 1.24 5.68
N GLN A 18 25.63 2.30 5.47
CA GLN A 18 26.12 2.59 4.11
C GLN A 18 26.78 1.35 3.47
N GLU A 19 27.37 0.46 4.28
CA GLU A 19 27.86 -0.88 3.95
C GLU A 19 26.83 -1.83 3.32
N TYR A 20 25.56 -1.75 3.72
CA TYR A 20 24.43 -2.53 3.19
C TYR A 20 23.93 -2.04 1.82
N TRP A 21 24.28 -0.80 1.48
CA TRP A 21 24.11 -0.21 0.14
C TRP A 21 25.43 -0.19 -0.65
N ALA A 22 26.57 -0.36 0.01
CA ALA A 22 27.89 -0.38 -0.61
C ALA A 22 28.19 -1.79 -1.12
N THR A 23 27.80 -2.05 -2.35
CA THR A 23 28.32 -3.17 -3.12
C THR A 23 29.38 -2.65 -4.09
N GLN A 24 30.45 -3.41 -4.27
CA GLN A 24 31.37 -3.18 -5.38
C GLN A 24 30.66 -3.57 -6.67
N GLU A 25 30.83 -2.78 -7.74
CA GLU A 25 30.27 -3.12 -9.04
C GLU A 25 30.72 -4.53 -9.45
N PRO A 26 29.78 -5.46 -9.68
CA PRO A 26 30.14 -6.76 -10.19
C PRO A 26 30.69 -6.57 -11.60
N ALA A 27 31.70 -7.36 -11.98
CA ALA A 27 32.12 -7.40 -13.38
C ALA A 27 30.92 -7.76 -14.27
N MET A 28 30.86 -7.22 -15.49
CA MET A 28 29.78 -7.52 -16.45
C MET A 28 29.56 -9.03 -16.63
N SER A 29 30.63 -9.84 -16.59
CA SER A 29 30.57 -11.30 -16.66
C SER A 29 29.90 -11.98 -15.47
N ALA A 30 29.82 -11.31 -14.32
CA ALA A 30 29.14 -11.80 -13.11
C ALA A 30 27.64 -11.43 -13.08
N LEU A 31 27.19 -10.54 -13.97
CA LEU A 31 25.77 -10.20 -14.10
C LEU A 31 24.98 -11.34 -14.75
N PRO A 32 23.68 -11.50 -14.43
CA PRO A 32 22.84 -12.46 -15.14
C PRO A 32 22.73 -12.11 -16.63
N ALA A 33 22.62 -13.13 -17.49
CA ALA A 33 22.64 -12.98 -18.95
C ALA A 33 21.63 -11.96 -19.49
N TRP A 34 20.45 -11.84 -18.88
CA TRP A 34 19.46 -10.85 -19.30
C TRP A 34 19.94 -9.41 -19.11
N ARG A 35 20.69 -9.11 -18.04
CA ARG A 35 21.26 -7.77 -17.79
C ARG A 35 22.36 -7.46 -18.80
N GLN A 36 23.18 -8.45 -19.15
CA GLN A 36 24.29 -8.25 -20.09
C GLN A 36 23.79 -7.88 -21.50
N ASN A 37 22.60 -8.35 -21.87
CA ASN A 37 22.02 -8.20 -23.20
C ASN A 37 20.86 -7.17 -23.25
N LEU A 38 20.62 -6.43 -22.16
CA LEU A 38 19.48 -5.53 -22.07
C LEU A 38 19.72 -4.26 -22.90
N ASP A 39 18.91 -4.07 -23.94
CA ASP A 39 18.72 -2.77 -24.58
C ASP A 39 17.66 -2.00 -23.80
N LEU A 40 18.11 -1.23 -22.80
CA LEU A 40 17.23 -0.50 -21.89
C LEU A 40 16.37 0.53 -22.63
N GLU A 41 16.94 1.25 -23.60
CA GLU A 41 16.23 2.27 -24.36
C GLU A 41 15.13 1.66 -25.24
N ALA A 42 15.41 0.56 -25.92
CA ALA A 42 14.39 -0.14 -26.70
C ALA A 42 13.27 -0.71 -25.82
N PHE A 43 13.62 -1.29 -24.67
CA PHE A 43 12.63 -1.75 -23.68
C PHE A 43 11.75 -0.59 -23.18
N GLY A 44 12.36 0.52 -22.77
CA GLY A 44 11.64 1.69 -22.28
C GLY A 44 10.72 2.31 -23.32
N LYS A 45 11.16 2.33 -24.59
CA LYS A 45 10.32 2.78 -25.72
C LYS A 45 9.07 1.93 -25.89
N ASP A 46 9.21 0.61 -25.92
CA ASP A 46 8.07 -0.31 -26.07
C ASP A 46 7.08 -0.18 -24.89
N MET A 47 7.60 -0.07 -23.66
CA MET A 47 6.77 0.15 -22.46
C MET A 47 6.02 1.49 -22.50
N PHE A 48 6.67 2.56 -22.94
CA PHE A 48 6.04 3.86 -23.11
C PHE A 48 4.96 3.86 -24.21
N GLU A 49 5.22 3.19 -25.34
CA GLU A 49 4.25 3.02 -26.42
C GLU A 49 3.01 2.25 -25.93
N LEU A 50 3.22 1.17 -25.17
CA LEU A 50 2.14 0.41 -24.55
C LEU A 50 1.34 1.25 -23.54
N GLU A 51 2.00 2.02 -22.67
CA GLU A 51 1.32 2.94 -21.74
C GLU A 51 0.38 3.89 -22.50
N ASN A 52 0.88 4.51 -23.57
CA ASN A 52 0.09 5.46 -24.36
C ASN A 52 -1.06 4.78 -25.12
N LYS A 53 -0.87 3.55 -25.59
CA LYS A 53 -1.93 2.73 -26.19
C LYS A 53 -3.04 2.47 -25.16
N LEU A 54 -2.70 1.88 -24.01
CA LEU A 54 -3.66 1.57 -22.95
C LEU A 54 -4.38 2.83 -22.43
N LYS A 55 -3.69 3.96 -22.32
CA LYS A 55 -4.31 5.25 -21.97
C LYS A 55 -5.40 5.71 -22.94
N LYS A 56 -5.27 5.39 -24.23
CA LYS A 56 -6.25 5.73 -25.28
C LYS A 56 -7.41 4.73 -25.34
N GLU A 57 -7.16 3.48 -24.95
CA GLU A 57 -8.15 2.40 -24.97
C GLU A 57 -9.09 2.40 -23.75
N GLN A 58 -8.78 3.17 -22.70
CA GLN A 58 -9.68 3.38 -21.57
C GLN A 58 -10.98 4.06 -22.02
N SER A 59 -12.11 3.52 -21.58
CA SER A 59 -13.45 3.91 -21.98
C SER A 59 -14.41 3.97 -20.78
N GLN A 60 -15.69 4.23 -21.03
CA GLN A 60 -16.71 4.20 -20.00
C GLN A 60 -16.81 2.82 -19.30
N ASP A 61 -16.39 1.74 -19.97
CA ASP A 61 -16.37 0.38 -19.41
C ASP A 61 -15.48 0.30 -18.16
N ASP A 62 -14.37 1.04 -18.12
CA ASP A 62 -13.47 1.11 -16.96
C ASP A 62 -14.17 1.68 -15.72
N VAL A 63 -14.93 2.76 -15.90
CA VAL A 63 -15.70 3.41 -14.83
C VAL A 63 -16.88 2.51 -14.41
N ASP A 64 -17.53 1.84 -15.35
CA ASP A 64 -18.68 0.98 -15.04
C ASP A 64 -18.25 -0.32 -14.35
N HIS A 65 -17.07 -0.84 -14.67
CA HIS A 65 -16.40 -1.88 -13.90
C HIS A 65 -16.11 -1.44 -12.46
N LEU A 66 -15.51 -0.26 -12.26
CA LEU A 66 -15.29 0.28 -10.90
C LEU A 66 -16.59 0.39 -10.11
N LYS A 67 -17.67 0.88 -10.74
CA LYS A 67 -19.00 0.94 -10.11
C LYS A 67 -19.53 -0.46 -9.78
N GLY A 68 -19.25 -1.46 -10.62
CA GLY A 68 -19.56 -2.86 -10.37
C GLY A 68 -18.90 -3.41 -9.11
N VAL A 69 -17.58 -3.25 -9.02
CA VAL A 69 -16.77 -3.58 -7.83
C VAL A 69 -17.33 -2.88 -6.58
N LEU A 70 -17.64 -1.58 -6.68
CA LEU A 70 -18.22 -0.82 -5.57
C LEU A 70 -19.60 -1.33 -5.14
N ARG A 71 -20.50 -1.63 -6.09
CA ARG A 71 -21.83 -2.19 -5.78
C ARG A 71 -21.71 -3.54 -5.07
N PHE A 72 -20.80 -4.40 -5.52
CA PHE A 72 -20.60 -5.70 -4.90
C PHE A 72 -20.00 -5.57 -3.49
N SER A 73 -19.01 -4.68 -3.31
CA SER A 73 -18.49 -4.34 -1.98
C SER A 73 -19.59 -3.79 -1.06
N GLN A 74 -20.45 -2.90 -1.54
CA GLN A 74 -21.58 -2.37 -0.76
C GLN A 74 -22.59 -3.45 -0.38
N PHE A 75 -22.90 -4.37 -1.29
CA PHE A 75 -23.74 -5.53 -1.00
C PHE A 75 -23.14 -6.39 0.11
N LEU A 76 -21.86 -6.74 0.02
CA LEU A 76 -21.16 -7.53 1.04
C LEU A 76 -21.10 -6.81 2.38
N TYR A 77 -20.88 -5.49 2.38
CA TYR A 77 -20.90 -4.69 3.60
C TYR A 77 -22.29 -4.73 4.25
N ALA A 78 -23.35 -4.49 3.48
CA ALA A 78 -24.72 -4.51 3.99
C ALA A 78 -25.11 -5.89 4.53
N ALA A 79 -24.81 -6.96 3.79
CA ALA A 79 -25.03 -8.33 4.22
C ALA A 79 -24.26 -8.65 5.51
N GLY A 80 -22.98 -8.28 5.56
CA GLY A 80 -22.12 -8.45 6.72
C GLY A 80 -22.63 -7.71 7.96
N ILE A 81 -23.11 -6.47 7.79
CA ILE A 81 -23.73 -5.70 8.89
C ILE A 81 -25.00 -6.40 9.36
N VAL A 82 -25.93 -6.76 8.48
CA VAL A 82 -27.18 -7.46 8.85
C VAL A 82 -26.89 -8.73 9.65
N LEU A 83 -25.85 -9.48 9.26
CA LEU A 83 -25.46 -10.73 9.90
C LEU A 83 -24.62 -10.55 11.18
N ALA A 84 -24.10 -9.36 11.45
CA ALA A 84 -23.11 -9.12 12.52
C ALA A 84 -23.65 -9.45 13.92
N GLY A 85 -24.94 -9.22 14.17
CA GLY A 85 -25.59 -9.56 15.45
C GLY A 85 -25.98 -11.03 15.60
N PHE A 86 -25.79 -11.86 14.57
CA PHE A 86 -26.31 -13.24 14.51
C PHE A 86 -25.22 -14.29 14.26
N CYS A 87 -24.12 -13.92 13.60
CA CYS A 87 -22.99 -14.83 13.37
C CYS A 87 -22.03 -14.81 14.56
N ASN A 88 -21.60 -15.98 15.03
CA ASN A 88 -20.59 -16.07 16.08
C ASN A 88 -19.26 -16.57 15.51
N PRO A 89 -18.26 -15.69 15.29
CA PRO A 89 -16.99 -16.08 14.70
C PRO A 89 -16.18 -17.03 15.60
N LEU A 90 -16.34 -16.97 16.92
CA LEU A 90 -15.67 -17.89 17.85
C LEU A 90 -16.26 -19.30 17.85
N GLN A 91 -17.45 -19.47 17.25
CA GLN A 91 -18.08 -20.78 17.06
C GLN A 91 -17.99 -21.24 15.59
N GLY A 92 -17.09 -20.63 14.80
CA GLY A 92 -16.84 -20.99 13.40
C GLY A 92 -17.81 -20.36 12.39
N ASN A 93 -18.86 -19.65 12.82
CA ASN A 93 -19.73 -18.91 11.91
C ASN A 93 -19.12 -17.53 11.61
N ILE A 94 -18.17 -17.50 10.66
CA ILE A 94 -17.39 -16.32 10.27
C ILE A 94 -18.03 -15.52 9.12
N LEU A 95 -19.23 -15.87 8.67
CA LEU A 95 -19.82 -15.33 7.45
C LEU A 95 -19.92 -13.80 7.47
N ALA A 96 -20.42 -13.22 8.57
CA ALA A 96 -20.50 -11.77 8.73
C ALA A 96 -19.11 -11.11 8.63
N ALA A 97 -18.13 -11.63 9.37
CA ALA A 97 -16.77 -11.10 9.37
C ALA A 97 -16.10 -11.18 7.98
N VAL A 98 -16.28 -12.28 7.24
CA VAL A 98 -15.74 -12.44 5.88
C VAL A 98 -16.41 -11.47 4.90
N CYS A 99 -17.75 -11.34 4.93
CA CYS A 99 -18.47 -10.36 4.12
C CYS A 99 -17.97 -8.93 4.36
N LEU A 100 -17.86 -8.52 5.62
CA LEU A 100 -17.37 -7.19 5.98
C LEU A 100 -15.91 -7.00 5.57
N SER A 101 -15.04 -7.98 5.87
CA SER A 101 -13.62 -7.92 5.52
C SER A 101 -13.41 -7.78 4.03
N THR A 102 -14.15 -8.56 3.24
CA THR A 102 -14.09 -8.52 1.78
C THR A 102 -14.53 -7.15 1.26
N ALA A 103 -15.59 -6.60 1.82
CA ALA A 103 -16.08 -5.27 1.46
C ALA A 103 -15.08 -4.16 1.82
N VAL A 104 -14.52 -4.17 3.03
CA VAL A 104 -13.54 -3.17 3.51
C VAL A 104 -12.25 -3.26 2.70
N CYS A 105 -11.74 -4.48 2.46
CA CYS A 105 -10.57 -4.71 1.63
C CYS A 105 -10.78 -4.16 0.20
N ALA A 106 -11.92 -4.48 -0.44
CA ALA A 106 -12.23 -3.98 -1.78
C ALA A 106 -12.38 -2.44 -1.83
N ARG A 107 -13.00 -1.81 -0.82
CA ARG A 107 -13.10 -0.35 -0.74
C ARG A 107 -11.73 0.31 -0.70
N TRP A 108 -10.78 -0.30 0.00
CA TRP A 108 -9.41 0.18 0.06
C TRP A 108 -8.64 -0.15 -1.22
N THR A 109 -8.37 -1.43 -1.51
CA THR A 109 -7.40 -1.84 -2.53
C THR A 109 -7.92 -1.68 -3.95
N MET A 110 -9.23 -1.79 -4.17
CA MET A 110 -9.80 -1.74 -5.53
C MET A 110 -10.41 -0.39 -5.87
N VAL A 111 -11.05 0.26 -4.90
CA VAL A 111 -11.73 1.56 -5.14
C VAL A 111 -10.82 2.71 -4.76
N GLY A 112 -10.49 2.84 -3.47
CA GLY A 112 -9.78 4.01 -2.95
C GLY A 112 -8.39 4.17 -3.54
N HIS A 113 -7.61 3.10 -3.48
CA HIS A 113 -6.26 3.01 -4.04
C HIS A 113 -6.20 3.48 -5.49
N HIS A 114 -6.94 2.82 -6.40
CA HIS A 114 -6.91 3.13 -7.83
C HIS A 114 -7.48 4.51 -8.17
N VAL A 115 -8.51 4.98 -7.45
CA VAL A 115 -9.05 6.33 -7.66
C VAL A 115 -8.06 7.39 -7.20
N CYS A 116 -7.39 7.22 -6.06
CA CYS A 116 -6.39 8.16 -5.55
C CYS A 116 -5.18 8.25 -6.50
N HIS A 117 -4.75 7.13 -7.07
CA HIS A 117 -3.75 7.08 -8.16
C HIS A 117 -4.16 7.84 -9.43
N GLY A 118 -5.45 8.14 -9.57
CA GLY A 118 -5.99 8.82 -10.74
C GLY A 118 -6.30 7.91 -11.91
N GLY A 119 -6.48 6.61 -11.66
CA GLY A 119 -6.81 5.59 -12.66
C GLY A 119 -8.04 5.91 -13.53
N TYR A 120 -8.90 6.81 -13.05
CA TYR A 120 -10.15 7.19 -13.72
C TYR A 120 -10.19 8.68 -14.12
N ASN A 121 -9.12 9.45 -13.88
CA ASN A 121 -9.13 10.90 -14.11
C ASN A 121 -9.38 11.28 -15.57
N ARG A 122 -8.97 10.45 -16.54
CA ARG A 122 -9.22 10.71 -17.97
C ARG A 122 -10.69 10.56 -18.36
N LEU A 123 -11.44 9.80 -17.57
CA LEU A 123 -12.83 9.42 -17.79
C LEU A 123 -13.80 10.17 -16.87
N GLN A 124 -13.26 11.04 -16.00
CA GLN A 124 -14.02 11.75 -14.98
C GLN A 124 -13.60 13.22 -14.95
N LYS A 125 -14.57 14.12 -14.76
CA LYS A 125 -14.27 15.52 -14.48
C LYS A 125 -13.72 15.68 -13.05
N PRO A 126 -12.92 16.72 -12.75
CA PRO A 126 -12.38 16.95 -11.42
C PRO A 126 -13.39 16.98 -10.28
N THR A 127 -14.65 17.32 -10.56
CA THR A 127 -15.77 17.40 -9.60
C THR A 127 -16.53 16.08 -9.42
N GLU A 128 -16.27 15.09 -10.27
CA GLU A 128 -16.95 13.80 -10.21
C GLU A 128 -16.35 12.87 -9.16
N ARG A 129 -17.16 11.91 -8.72
CA ARG A 129 -16.88 11.08 -7.54
C ARG A 129 -15.56 10.32 -7.65
N PHE A 130 -15.25 9.76 -8.82
CA PHE A 130 -14.09 8.88 -9.01
C PHE A 130 -12.88 9.62 -9.60
N HIS A 131 -12.80 10.94 -9.41
CA HIS A 131 -11.62 11.71 -9.75
C HIS A 131 -10.78 11.97 -8.48
N ARG A 132 -9.45 11.80 -8.54
CA ARG A 132 -8.56 11.92 -7.36
C ARG A 132 -8.70 13.24 -6.59
N LYS A 133 -8.99 14.33 -7.30
CA LYS A 133 -9.19 15.68 -6.70
C LYS A 133 -10.46 15.81 -5.85
N SER A 134 -11.39 14.86 -5.92
CA SER A 134 -12.67 14.88 -5.20
C SER A 134 -12.89 13.65 -4.32
N PHE A 135 -12.37 12.48 -4.71
CA PHE A 135 -12.62 11.22 -4.02
C PHE A 135 -12.16 11.22 -2.57
N ALA A 136 -13.04 10.83 -1.65
CA ALA A 136 -12.77 10.72 -0.20
C ALA A 136 -12.28 12.00 0.51
N LEU A 137 -12.33 13.17 -0.15
CA LEU A 137 -11.85 14.43 0.42
C LEU A 137 -12.98 15.22 1.11
N GLY A 138 -12.69 15.68 2.33
CA GLY A 138 -13.63 16.37 3.19
C GLY A 138 -14.48 15.40 4.04
N PRO A 139 -15.19 15.92 5.06
CA PRO A 139 -15.78 15.10 6.13
C PRO A 139 -16.81 14.08 5.62
N VAL A 140 -17.63 14.47 4.65
CA VAL A 140 -18.67 13.57 4.10
C VAL A 140 -18.05 12.50 3.21
N ARG A 141 -17.23 12.89 2.24
CA ARG A 141 -16.60 11.96 1.29
C ARG A 141 -15.64 11.00 1.99
N ARG A 142 -14.92 11.46 3.02
CA ARG A 142 -14.11 10.60 3.89
C ARG A 142 -14.92 9.43 4.43
N VAL A 143 -16.19 9.63 4.82
CA VAL A 143 -17.01 8.54 5.33
C VAL A 143 -17.55 7.64 4.20
N ILE A 144 -18.16 8.25 3.17
CA ILE A 144 -18.88 7.50 2.13
C ILE A 144 -17.96 6.80 1.13
N ASP A 145 -16.80 7.39 0.82
CA ASP A 145 -15.89 6.88 -0.19
C ASP A 145 -14.82 6.00 0.47
N TRP A 146 -14.15 6.48 1.54
CA TRP A 146 -13.08 5.73 2.20
C TRP A 146 -12.98 5.98 3.71
N LEU A 147 -13.77 5.23 4.51
CA LEU A 147 -13.65 5.20 5.96
C LEU A 147 -12.70 4.06 6.37
N ASP A 148 -11.46 4.37 6.75
CA ASP A 148 -10.43 3.40 7.17
C ASP A 148 -9.43 4.07 8.16
N TRP A 149 -8.46 3.32 8.68
CA TRP A 149 -7.41 3.78 9.60
C TRP A 149 -6.48 4.84 9.02
N MET A 150 -6.34 4.88 7.69
CA MET A 150 -5.44 5.79 6.96
C MET A 150 -6.23 6.92 6.33
N ALA A 151 -5.74 8.16 6.43
CA ALA A 151 -6.34 9.32 5.76
C ALA A 151 -6.02 9.26 4.25
N PRO A 152 -6.98 9.55 3.33
CA PRO A 152 -6.74 9.45 1.90
C PRO A 152 -5.68 10.43 1.42
N GLU A 153 -5.57 11.60 2.04
CA GLU A 153 -4.53 12.58 1.75
C GLU A 153 -3.15 12.09 2.18
N ALA A 154 -3.08 11.36 3.29
CA ALA A 154 -1.83 10.78 3.79
C ALA A 154 -1.37 9.61 2.92
N TRP A 155 -2.33 8.78 2.49
CA TRP A 155 -2.13 7.73 1.49
C TRP A 155 -1.62 8.29 0.15
N ASP A 156 -2.19 9.40 -0.32
CA ASP A 156 -1.77 10.05 -1.58
C ASP A 156 -0.31 10.53 -1.54
N VAL A 157 0.21 10.87 -0.36
CA VAL A 157 1.62 11.24 -0.21
C VAL A 157 2.52 10.00 -0.16
N GLU A 158 2.36 9.15 0.86
CA GLU A 158 3.27 8.03 1.09
C GLU A 158 3.19 7.01 -0.05
N HIS A 159 1.99 6.56 -0.37
CA HIS A 159 1.84 5.48 -1.32
C HIS A 159 1.92 6.01 -2.76
N ASN A 160 1.08 6.98 -3.13
CA ASN A 160 0.96 7.37 -4.54
C ASN A 160 2.16 8.17 -5.06
N ASP A 161 2.74 9.03 -4.23
CA ASP A 161 3.81 9.93 -4.67
C ASP A 161 5.21 9.46 -4.26
N LEU A 162 5.37 8.80 -3.09
CA LEU A 162 6.67 8.26 -2.69
C LEU A 162 6.86 6.83 -3.20
N HIS A 163 6.11 5.85 -2.68
CA HIS A 163 6.33 4.43 -2.98
C HIS A 163 6.31 4.12 -4.49
N HIS A 164 5.34 4.65 -5.22
CA HIS A 164 5.22 4.40 -6.68
C HIS A 164 6.33 5.01 -7.52
N TYR A 165 6.90 6.15 -7.11
CA TYR A 165 7.95 6.83 -7.87
C TYR A 165 9.35 6.56 -7.34
N LYS A 166 9.44 5.80 -6.26
CA LYS A 166 10.68 5.42 -5.58
C LYS A 166 10.72 3.93 -5.27
N LEU A 167 9.97 3.10 -5.98
CA LEU A 167 9.79 1.67 -5.68
C LEU A 167 11.15 0.99 -5.42
N GLY A 168 11.30 0.43 -4.22
CA GLY A 168 12.50 -0.30 -3.82
C GLY A 168 13.74 0.58 -3.59
N GLU A 169 13.63 1.90 -3.70
CA GLU A 169 14.72 2.84 -3.41
C GLU A 169 14.95 3.01 -1.91
N THR A 170 16.11 3.56 -1.53
CA THR A 170 16.44 3.88 -0.13
C THR A 170 15.41 4.79 0.54
N THR A 171 14.72 5.62 -0.25
CA THR A 171 13.69 6.57 0.20
C THR A 171 12.26 6.09 -0.06
N ASP A 172 12.07 4.84 -0.48
CA ASP A 172 10.76 4.18 -0.52
C ASP A 172 10.28 3.96 0.92
N PRO A 173 9.16 4.56 1.37
CA PRO A 173 8.65 4.31 2.70
C PRO A 173 8.31 2.83 2.94
N ASP A 174 7.96 2.07 1.89
CA ASP A 174 7.49 0.69 1.97
C ASP A 174 8.58 -0.37 1.70
N LEU A 175 9.86 0.00 1.70
CA LEU A 175 10.97 -0.95 1.56
C LEU A 175 11.07 -1.89 2.79
N LEU A 176 10.43 -3.07 2.68
CA LEU A 176 10.24 -3.99 3.80
C LEU A 176 11.54 -4.50 4.42
N GLU A 177 12.58 -4.76 3.62
CA GLU A 177 13.87 -5.21 4.14
C GLU A 177 14.52 -4.16 5.06
N ARG A 178 14.46 -2.86 4.69
CA ARG A 178 14.92 -1.75 5.54
C ARG A 178 14.04 -1.66 6.78
N ASN A 179 12.73 -1.64 6.61
CA ASN A 179 11.77 -1.47 7.70
C ASN A 179 11.78 -2.62 8.72
N THR A 180 12.48 -3.72 8.43
CA THR A 180 12.64 -4.87 9.33
C THR A 180 14.08 -5.04 9.82
N ILE A 181 14.95 -4.05 9.64
CA ILE A 181 16.38 -4.15 10.00
C ILE A 181 16.60 -4.54 11.47
N ASP A 182 15.85 -3.98 12.42
CA ASP A 182 15.95 -4.34 13.84
C ASP A 182 15.56 -5.80 14.10
N MET A 183 14.54 -6.29 13.40
CA MET A 183 14.13 -7.71 13.47
C MET A 183 15.18 -8.63 12.88
N ARG A 184 15.80 -8.23 11.76
CA ARG A 184 16.89 -8.95 11.11
C ARG A 184 18.14 -8.98 11.98
N ALA A 185 18.50 -7.86 12.60
CA ALA A 185 19.65 -7.67 13.50
C ALA A 185 19.48 -8.38 14.87
N GLY A 186 18.26 -8.79 15.20
CA GLY A 186 17.97 -9.63 16.37
C GLY A 186 17.49 -8.92 17.61
N SER A 187 17.11 -7.65 17.49
CA SER A 187 16.49 -6.85 18.56
C SER A 187 15.19 -7.46 19.10
N PHE A 188 14.59 -8.40 18.37
CA PHE A 188 13.32 -9.07 18.70
C PHE A 188 13.49 -10.54 19.15
N GLY A 189 14.69 -10.90 19.61
CA GLY A 189 14.96 -12.22 20.21
C GLY A 189 15.23 -13.33 19.18
N PRO A 190 15.06 -14.62 19.56
CA PRO A 190 15.40 -15.77 18.72
C PRO A 190 14.45 -15.92 17.53
N LYS A 191 14.87 -16.62 16.47
CA LYS A 191 14.11 -16.73 15.21
C LYS A 191 12.65 -17.17 15.38
N PRO A 192 12.28 -18.18 16.19
CA PRO A 192 10.87 -18.56 16.37
C PRO A 192 9.99 -17.39 16.86
N LEU A 193 10.51 -16.55 17.76
CA LEU A 193 9.80 -15.38 18.24
C LEU A 193 9.62 -14.34 17.13
N ARG A 194 10.61 -14.15 16.24
CA ARG A 194 10.49 -13.24 15.09
C ARG A 194 9.38 -13.67 14.14
N TYR A 195 9.24 -14.97 13.85
CA TYR A 195 8.11 -15.48 13.05
C TYR A 195 6.75 -15.20 13.71
N LEU A 196 6.65 -15.39 15.03
CA LEU A 196 5.44 -15.05 15.78
C LEU A 196 5.12 -13.56 15.71
N ILE A 197 6.15 -12.70 15.80
CA ILE A 197 6.01 -11.25 15.66
C ILE A 197 5.54 -10.89 14.25
N VAL A 198 6.10 -11.48 13.20
CA VAL A 198 5.63 -11.25 11.82
C VAL A 198 4.16 -11.67 11.69
N GLY A 199 3.77 -12.84 12.19
CA GLY A 199 2.38 -13.28 12.19
C GLY A 199 1.43 -12.34 12.94
N ALA A 200 1.86 -11.81 14.09
CA ALA A 200 1.10 -10.80 14.82
C ALA A 200 1.02 -9.47 14.05
N LEU A 201 2.12 -9.02 13.44
CA LEU A 201 2.17 -7.82 12.61
C LEU A 201 1.21 -7.94 11.42
N MET A 202 1.13 -9.09 10.75
CA MET A 202 0.17 -9.32 9.66
C MET A 202 -1.27 -9.02 10.09
N ALA A 203 -1.63 -9.26 11.35
CA ALA A 203 -2.98 -9.03 11.87
C ALA A 203 -3.26 -7.57 12.29
N VAL A 204 -2.25 -6.71 12.35
CA VAL A 204 -2.39 -5.34 12.91
C VAL A 204 -1.72 -4.23 12.08
N TRP A 205 -1.00 -4.58 11.02
CA TRP A 205 -0.08 -3.67 10.33
C TRP A 205 -0.72 -2.38 9.79
N LYS A 206 -2.02 -2.39 9.42
CA LYS A 206 -2.70 -1.19 8.89
C LYS A 206 -2.65 -0.03 9.88
N TRP A 207 -3.00 -0.29 11.14
CA TRP A 207 -3.03 0.74 12.18
C TRP A 207 -1.72 0.80 12.98
N TYR A 208 -0.94 -0.29 12.99
CA TYR A 208 0.37 -0.34 13.65
C TYR A 208 1.47 0.42 12.88
N TYR A 209 1.51 0.25 11.56
CA TYR A 209 2.55 0.81 10.67
C TYR A 209 1.96 1.82 9.69
N TYR A 210 0.98 1.42 8.88
CA TYR A 210 0.57 2.22 7.72
C TYR A 210 -0.09 3.55 8.09
N ALA A 211 -1.02 3.55 9.05
CA ALA A 211 -1.69 4.76 9.52
C ALA A 211 -0.72 5.80 10.12
N PRO A 212 0.18 5.46 11.06
CA PRO A 212 1.17 6.43 11.55
C PRO A 212 2.22 6.82 10.49
N ASN A 213 2.67 5.91 9.63
CA ASN A 213 3.68 6.22 8.62
C ASN A 213 3.17 7.15 7.52
N THR A 214 1.95 6.91 7.00
CA THR A 214 1.31 7.80 6.01
C THR A 214 1.19 9.22 6.55
N LEU A 215 0.80 9.36 7.82
CA LEU A 215 0.71 10.67 8.47
C LEU A 215 2.09 11.33 8.62
N LYS A 216 3.12 10.58 9.02
CA LYS A 216 4.50 11.10 9.10
C LYS A 216 4.91 11.74 7.78
N GLU A 217 4.72 11.03 6.66
CA GLU A 217 5.13 11.52 5.33
C GLU A 217 4.29 12.72 4.87
N LEU A 218 2.97 12.71 5.13
CA LEU A 218 2.09 13.86 4.86
C LEU A 218 2.54 15.11 5.60
N TYR A 219 2.85 14.98 6.89
CA TYR A 219 3.32 16.11 7.69
C TYR A 219 4.66 16.62 7.20
N GLN A 220 5.61 15.74 6.89
CA GLN A 220 6.91 16.14 6.37
C GLN A 220 6.76 16.89 5.05
N ARG A 221 6.03 16.32 4.09
CA ARG A 221 5.85 16.94 2.78
C ARG A 221 5.11 18.27 2.84
N SER A 222 4.14 18.41 3.73
CA SER A 222 3.43 19.67 3.95
C SER A 222 4.37 20.78 4.46
N ILE A 223 5.28 20.44 5.37
CA ILE A 223 6.31 21.36 5.88
C ILE A 223 7.27 21.77 4.75
N ASP A 224 7.79 20.80 4.00
CA ASP A 224 8.75 21.06 2.92
C ASP A 224 8.14 21.92 1.81
N ARG A 225 6.86 21.69 1.46
CA ARG A 225 6.14 22.51 0.48
C ARG A 225 5.93 23.93 0.97
N ALA A 226 5.53 24.12 2.23
CA ALA A 226 5.37 25.43 2.82
C ALA A 226 6.69 26.21 2.86
N ALA A 227 7.80 25.55 3.24
CA ALA A 227 9.14 26.13 3.20
C ALA A 227 9.57 26.55 1.78
N ALA A 228 9.12 25.82 0.76
CA ALA A 228 9.36 26.13 -0.65
C ALA A 228 8.35 27.14 -1.25
N GLY A 229 7.48 27.77 -0.46
CA GLY A 229 6.46 28.71 -0.93
C GLY A 229 5.35 28.07 -1.77
N ARG A 230 5.17 26.74 -1.68
CA ARG A 230 4.12 25.99 -2.38
C ARG A 230 2.93 25.77 -1.44
N PRO A 231 1.69 25.66 -1.97
CA PRO A 231 0.55 25.26 -1.15
C PRO A 231 0.83 23.92 -0.49
N ALA A 232 0.58 23.81 0.81
CA ALA A 232 0.69 22.56 1.54
C ALA A 232 -0.25 21.51 0.96
N ASP A 233 0.09 20.24 1.19
CA ASP A 233 -0.83 19.16 0.82
C ASP A 233 -2.09 19.27 1.66
N ARG A 234 -3.22 18.87 1.08
CA ARG A 234 -4.51 18.94 1.77
C ARG A 234 -4.39 18.09 3.02
N ASN A 235 -4.55 18.67 4.20
CA ASN A 235 -4.73 17.91 5.42
C ASN A 235 -6.15 18.12 5.93
N ALA A 236 -6.68 17.13 6.63
CA ALA A 236 -8.04 17.17 7.17
C ALA A 236 -8.30 18.35 8.13
N THR A 237 -7.25 19.08 8.55
CA THR A 237 -7.30 20.15 9.55
C THR A 237 -6.95 21.55 9.02
N GLY A 238 -6.51 21.71 7.77
CA GLY A 238 -6.03 22.97 7.17
C GLY A 238 -4.71 23.54 7.71
N GLU A 239 -4.24 23.10 8.88
CA GLU A 239 -3.06 23.65 9.56
C GLU A 239 -1.77 22.93 9.16
N VAL A 240 -0.79 23.64 8.60
CA VAL A 240 0.57 23.10 8.42
C VAL A 240 1.29 23.19 9.76
N PRO A 241 1.59 22.06 10.45
CA PRO A 241 2.35 22.15 11.68
C PRO A 241 3.76 22.64 11.35
N LYS A 242 4.36 23.42 12.25
CA LYS A 242 5.75 23.90 12.09
C LYS A 242 6.78 22.77 12.19
N VAL A 243 6.42 21.67 12.86
CA VAL A 243 7.29 20.52 13.12
C VAL A 243 6.49 19.24 12.88
N ASN A 244 7.13 18.23 12.29
CA ASN A 244 6.53 16.92 12.11
C ASN A 244 6.34 16.24 13.49
N PRO A 245 5.12 15.88 13.90
CA PRO A 245 4.89 15.30 15.23
C PRO A 245 5.52 13.91 15.41
N PHE A 246 5.80 13.20 14.31
CA PHE A 246 6.44 11.89 14.34
C PHE A 246 7.97 12.02 14.27
N ASN A 247 8.49 12.83 13.35
CA ASN A 247 9.92 13.17 13.16
C ASN A 247 10.91 12.00 13.39
N THR A 248 10.68 10.87 12.71
CA THR A 248 11.55 9.69 12.78
C THR A 248 12.60 9.65 11.65
N GLY A 249 12.69 10.69 10.82
CA GLY A 249 13.52 10.67 9.61
C GLY A 249 13.09 9.52 8.67
N ASP A 250 14.07 8.75 8.22
CA ASP A 250 13.87 7.61 7.31
C ASP A 250 13.25 6.38 8.00
N GLU A 251 13.23 6.33 9.34
CA GLU A 251 12.59 5.25 10.08
C GLU A 251 11.06 5.32 9.97
N PRO A 252 10.37 4.17 9.94
CA PRO A 252 8.92 4.16 9.90
C PRO A 252 8.33 4.63 11.23
N ALA A 253 7.32 5.49 11.17
CA ALA A 253 6.51 5.80 12.33
C ALA A 253 5.58 4.60 12.64
N THR A 254 5.73 4.00 13.81
CA THR A 254 4.91 2.86 14.25
C THR A 254 4.22 3.13 15.58
N VAL A 255 3.19 2.36 15.92
CA VAL A 255 2.58 2.43 17.26
C VAL A 255 3.60 2.14 18.36
N LEU A 256 4.57 1.25 18.12
CA LEU A 256 5.68 1.03 19.06
C LEU A 256 6.53 2.30 19.25
N TYR A 257 6.82 3.04 18.18
CA TYR A 257 7.47 4.34 18.28
C TYR A 257 6.64 5.32 19.13
N LEU A 258 5.34 5.41 18.89
CA LEU A 258 4.44 6.28 19.69
C LEU A 258 4.47 5.91 21.18
N MET A 259 4.43 4.62 21.50
CA MET A 259 4.53 4.13 22.88
C MET A 259 5.88 4.53 23.52
N LYS A 260 6.99 4.37 22.79
CA LYS A 260 8.32 4.79 23.26
C LYS A 260 8.41 6.31 23.44
N ARG A 261 7.81 7.08 22.53
CA ARG A 261 7.84 8.56 22.51
C ARG A 261 7.26 9.18 23.78
N LEU A 262 6.27 8.52 24.42
CA LEU A 262 5.70 8.96 25.70
C LEU A 262 6.73 9.06 26.84
N PHE A 263 7.80 8.27 26.76
CA PHE A 263 8.86 8.19 27.77
C PHE A 263 10.17 8.87 27.36
N MET A 264 10.24 9.42 26.14
CA MET A 264 11.41 10.16 25.65
C MET A 264 11.46 11.58 26.26
N PRO A 265 12.65 12.23 26.27
CA PRO A 265 12.77 13.64 26.64
C PRO A 265 11.91 14.58 25.75
N GLY A 266 11.48 15.69 26.34
CA GLY A 266 10.62 16.70 25.70
C GLY A 266 9.49 17.17 26.64
N SER A 267 8.78 18.21 26.27
CA SER A 267 7.56 18.64 26.94
C SER A 267 6.43 17.61 26.79
N PHE A 268 5.42 17.66 27.67
CA PHE A 268 4.28 16.74 27.58
C PHE A 268 3.56 16.82 26.22
N SER A 269 3.35 18.03 25.70
CA SER A 269 2.74 18.27 24.39
C SER A 269 3.53 17.62 23.26
N GLU A 270 4.86 17.73 23.26
CA GLU A 270 5.72 17.09 22.25
C GLU A 270 5.71 15.57 22.32
N ARG A 271 5.55 14.99 23.52
CA ARG A 271 5.47 13.54 23.72
C ARG A 271 4.15 12.96 23.21
N VAL A 272 3.04 13.68 23.39
CA VAL A 272 1.70 13.21 23.00
C VAL A 272 1.28 13.62 21.59
N ALA A 273 1.94 14.59 20.96
CA ALA A 273 1.62 15.09 19.63
C ALA A 273 1.40 14.00 18.56
N PRO A 274 2.30 13.01 18.36
CA PRO A 274 2.08 11.97 17.36
C PRO A 274 0.88 11.07 17.69
N THR A 275 0.65 10.79 18.98
CA THR A 275 -0.51 10.03 19.44
C THR A 275 -1.82 10.78 19.17
N VAL A 276 -1.86 12.09 19.40
CA VAL A 276 -3.03 12.92 19.08
C VAL A 276 -3.29 12.96 17.58
N ALA A 277 -2.24 13.09 16.77
CA ALA A 277 -2.35 13.08 15.31
C ALA A 277 -2.92 11.75 14.79
N LEU A 278 -2.38 10.62 15.25
CA LEU A 278 -2.88 9.30 14.89
C LEU A 278 -4.34 9.10 15.38
N ALA A 279 -4.65 9.50 16.61
CA ALA A 279 -6.00 9.37 17.16
C ALA A 279 -7.03 10.12 16.31
N LYS A 280 -6.74 11.36 15.89
CA LYS A 280 -7.64 12.13 15.00
C LYS A 280 -7.92 11.41 13.67
N CYS A 281 -6.91 10.72 13.12
CA CYS A 281 -7.05 9.95 11.89
C CYS A 281 -7.89 8.67 12.08
N CYS A 282 -7.62 7.93 13.16
CA CYS A 282 -8.23 6.62 13.40
C CYS A 282 -9.61 6.70 14.06
N LEU A 283 -9.91 7.76 14.82
CA LEU A 283 -11.13 7.86 15.62
C LEU A 283 -12.42 7.74 14.81
N PRO A 284 -12.59 8.34 13.61
CA PRO A 284 -13.82 8.16 12.83
C PRO A 284 -14.10 6.69 12.47
N TYR A 285 -13.07 5.96 12.04
CA TYR A 285 -13.19 4.54 11.72
C TYR A 285 -13.49 3.71 12.97
N PHE A 286 -12.77 3.99 14.06
CA PHE A 286 -12.95 3.32 15.34
C PHE A 286 -14.37 3.50 15.88
N MET A 287 -14.84 4.76 15.94
CA MET A 287 -16.17 5.08 16.47
C MET A 287 -17.28 4.50 15.61
N ALA A 288 -17.14 4.46 14.29
CA ALA A 288 -18.15 3.87 13.42
C ALA A 288 -18.26 2.35 13.64
N ASN A 289 -17.15 1.63 13.56
CA ASN A 289 -17.18 0.17 13.53
C ASN A 289 -17.19 -0.48 14.92
N PHE A 290 -16.46 0.07 15.88
CA PHE A 290 -16.27 -0.57 17.20
C PHE A 290 -17.18 -0.02 18.29
N VAL A 291 -17.86 1.10 18.01
CA VAL A 291 -18.76 1.74 18.98
C VAL A 291 -20.17 1.83 18.41
N ALA A 292 -20.39 2.59 17.33
CA ALA A 292 -21.72 2.87 16.81
C ALA A 292 -22.45 1.61 16.32
N VAL A 293 -21.79 0.76 15.52
CA VAL A 293 -22.40 -0.50 15.02
C VAL A 293 -22.76 -1.45 16.18
N PRO A 294 -21.85 -1.82 17.10
CA PRO A 294 -22.21 -2.65 18.25
C PRO A 294 -23.30 -2.06 19.14
N LEU A 295 -23.28 -0.74 19.38
CA LEU A 295 -24.32 -0.07 20.16
C LEU A 295 -25.68 -0.08 19.46
N ALA A 296 -25.72 0.03 18.13
CA ALA A 296 -26.97 -0.10 17.37
C ALA A 296 -27.58 -1.49 17.54
N PHE A 297 -26.76 -2.55 17.45
CA PHE A 297 -27.21 -3.92 17.72
C PHE A 297 -27.63 -4.14 19.17
N TYR A 298 -26.88 -3.59 20.12
CA TYR A 298 -27.22 -3.63 21.54
C TYR A 298 -28.61 -3.00 21.79
N ALA A 299 -28.85 -1.82 21.24
CA ALA A 299 -30.09 -1.09 21.44
C ALA A 299 -31.29 -1.77 20.76
N ALA A 300 -31.09 -2.34 19.57
CA ALA A 300 -32.17 -2.95 18.80
C ALA A 300 -32.51 -4.38 19.24
N LEU A 301 -31.52 -5.19 19.61
CA LEU A 301 -31.64 -6.65 19.78
C LEU A 301 -31.08 -7.16 21.12
N GLY A 302 -30.56 -6.27 21.97
CA GLY A 302 -30.09 -6.58 23.31
C GLY A 302 -28.58 -6.92 23.41
N PRO A 303 -28.08 -7.16 24.64
CA PRO A 303 -26.65 -7.28 24.92
C PRO A 303 -25.91 -8.36 24.13
N ALA A 304 -26.56 -9.51 23.90
CA ALA A 304 -25.97 -10.62 23.16
C ALA A 304 -25.66 -10.26 21.70
N ALA A 305 -26.60 -9.59 21.02
CA ALA A 305 -26.43 -9.15 19.65
C ALA A 305 -25.37 -8.05 19.53
N GLY A 306 -25.32 -7.10 20.47
CA GLY A 306 -24.27 -6.07 20.53
C GLY A 306 -22.87 -6.68 20.70
N LYS A 307 -22.74 -7.70 21.56
CA LYS A 307 -21.49 -8.45 21.74
C LYS A 307 -21.07 -9.18 20.46
N LEU A 308 -22.00 -9.89 19.80
CA LEU A 308 -21.73 -10.58 18.54
C LEU A 308 -21.31 -9.61 17.43
N ALA A 309 -21.96 -8.44 17.35
CA ALA A 309 -21.58 -7.40 16.41
C ALA A 309 -20.14 -6.93 16.65
N LEU A 310 -19.77 -6.60 17.89
CA LEU A 310 -18.40 -6.22 18.23
C LEU A 310 -17.38 -7.32 17.87
N MET A 311 -17.69 -8.59 18.17
CA MET A 311 -16.83 -9.72 17.81
C MET A 311 -16.63 -9.84 16.30
N ASN A 312 -17.67 -9.62 15.50
CA ASN A 312 -17.56 -9.62 14.04
C ASN A 312 -16.77 -8.41 13.50
N MET A 313 -16.85 -7.24 14.14
CA MET A 313 -16.04 -6.07 13.77
C MET A 313 -14.55 -6.31 14.04
N VAL A 314 -14.22 -6.94 15.17
CA VAL A 314 -12.85 -7.35 15.48
C VAL A 314 -12.36 -8.42 14.50
N ALA A 315 -13.18 -9.45 14.24
CA ALA A 315 -12.82 -10.52 13.30
C ALA A 315 -12.65 -9.98 11.87
N MET A 316 -13.51 -9.07 11.43
CA MET A 316 -13.38 -8.37 10.15
C MET A 316 -12.03 -7.68 10.03
N GLU A 317 -11.59 -6.95 11.06
CA GLU A 317 -10.28 -6.28 11.01
C GLU A 317 -9.13 -7.27 10.95
N LEU A 318 -9.16 -8.33 11.75
CA LEU A 318 -8.12 -9.36 11.72
C LEU A 318 -8.00 -9.99 10.33
N ILE A 319 -9.12 -10.39 9.73
CA ILE A 319 -9.15 -10.98 8.39
C ILE A 319 -8.66 -9.95 7.36
N THR A 320 -9.12 -8.69 7.45
CA THR A 320 -8.73 -7.63 6.51
C THR A 320 -7.23 -7.34 6.58
N ASN A 321 -6.65 -7.26 7.79
CA ASN A 321 -5.23 -7.00 7.96
C ASN A 321 -4.38 -8.14 7.41
N ILE A 322 -4.71 -9.39 7.75
CA ILE A 322 -4.00 -10.58 7.25
C ILE A 322 -4.09 -10.65 5.73
N HIS A 323 -5.30 -10.51 5.19
CA HIS A 323 -5.54 -10.59 3.76
C HIS A 323 -4.79 -9.49 3.01
N SER A 324 -4.92 -8.23 3.43
CA SER A 324 -4.24 -7.09 2.82
C SER A 324 -2.72 -7.19 2.91
N PHE A 325 -2.16 -7.69 4.02
CA PHE A 325 -0.72 -7.93 4.12
C PHE A 325 -0.26 -8.93 3.05
N ILE A 326 -0.97 -10.05 2.93
CA ILE A 326 -0.67 -11.12 1.97
C ILE A 326 -0.62 -10.55 0.54
N ILE A 327 -1.59 -9.70 0.17
CA ILE A 327 -1.72 -9.22 -1.22
C ILE A 327 -0.98 -7.90 -1.51
N ILE A 328 -0.49 -7.18 -0.50
CA ILE A 328 0.27 -5.92 -0.69
C ILE A 328 1.76 -6.16 -0.50
N ALA A 329 2.18 -6.57 0.71
CA ALA A 329 3.59 -6.60 1.07
C ALA A 329 4.39 -7.61 0.23
N THR A 330 3.75 -8.71 -0.17
CA THR A 330 4.45 -9.84 -0.76
C THR A 330 4.75 -9.70 -2.26
N ASN A 331 4.17 -8.69 -2.91
CA ASN A 331 4.52 -8.29 -4.26
C ASN A 331 5.81 -7.46 -4.34
N HIS A 332 6.26 -6.88 -3.22
CA HIS A 332 7.42 -5.96 -3.18
C HIS A 332 8.66 -6.55 -2.51
N CYS A 333 8.55 -7.78 -2.01
CA CYS A 333 9.60 -8.34 -1.17
C CYS A 333 9.83 -9.82 -1.49
N GLY A 334 11.10 -10.19 -1.56
CA GLY A 334 11.58 -11.53 -1.79
C GLY A 334 13.04 -11.52 -2.21
N GLU A 335 13.73 -12.64 -2.04
CA GLU A 335 15.14 -12.80 -2.43
C GLU A 335 15.40 -12.71 -3.94
N ASP A 336 14.33 -12.62 -4.73
CA ASP A 336 14.33 -12.49 -6.17
C ASP A 336 14.00 -11.09 -6.68
N VAL A 337 13.55 -10.19 -5.80
CA VAL A 337 13.14 -8.80 -6.10
C VAL A 337 14.31 -7.85 -5.88
N TYR A 338 14.45 -6.85 -6.75
CA TYR A 338 15.52 -5.86 -6.66
C TYR A 338 15.14 -4.64 -5.80
N ARG A 339 16.10 -4.13 -5.03
CA ARG A 339 16.12 -2.82 -4.37
C ARG A 339 17.22 -1.94 -4.96
N PHE A 340 17.06 -0.63 -4.86
CA PHE A 340 17.87 0.36 -5.58
C PHE A 340 18.48 1.39 -4.63
N ALA A 341 19.77 1.70 -4.82
CA ALA A 341 20.46 2.70 -4.01
C ALA A 341 20.26 4.14 -4.52
N THR A 342 19.92 4.30 -5.80
CA THR A 342 19.83 5.59 -6.49
C THR A 342 18.40 5.90 -6.92
N PRO A 343 18.01 7.18 -7.05
CA PRO A 343 16.72 7.55 -7.59
C PRO A 343 16.65 7.35 -9.11
N CYS A 344 15.44 7.10 -9.64
CA CYS A 344 15.18 7.13 -11.08
C CYS A 344 14.25 8.28 -11.49
N ARG A 345 14.30 8.70 -12.77
CA ARG A 345 13.36 9.69 -13.29
C ARG A 345 12.02 9.00 -13.62
N PRO A 346 10.87 9.51 -13.16
CA PRO A 346 9.57 8.96 -13.54
C PRO A 346 9.39 8.80 -15.06
N ARG A 347 8.82 7.67 -15.49
CA ARG A 347 8.57 7.32 -16.91
C ARG A 347 9.82 7.30 -17.80
N SER A 348 11.02 7.17 -17.21
CA SER A 348 12.22 6.82 -17.96
C SER A 348 12.24 5.31 -18.28
N PRO A 349 13.11 4.85 -19.20
CA PRO A 349 13.36 3.43 -19.38
C PRO A 349 13.70 2.70 -18.06
N ASP A 350 14.55 3.29 -17.23
CA ASP A 350 14.91 2.75 -15.91
C ASP A 350 13.69 2.65 -14.98
N PHE A 351 12.80 3.65 -14.97
CA PHE A 351 11.55 3.59 -14.19
C PHE A 351 10.67 2.38 -14.58
N TYR A 352 10.49 2.11 -15.88
CA TYR A 352 9.74 0.93 -16.32
C TYR A 352 10.45 -0.37 -15.96
N LEU A 353 11.78 -0.42 -16.08
CA LEU A 353 12.54 -1.61 -15.71
C LEU A 353 12.37 -1.91 -14.22
N ARG A 354 12.52 -0.89 -13.37
CA ARG A 354 12.37 -1.00 -11.92
C ARG A 354 10.98 -1.42 -11.49
N ALA A 355 9.93 -0.99 -12.19
CA ALA A 355 8.59 -1.52 -11.95
C ALA A 355 8.52 -3.04 -12.16
N VAL A 356 9.16 -3.56 -13.20
CA VAL A 356 9.17 -5.01 -13.51
C VAL A 356 10.03 -5.81 -12.53
N ILE A 357 11.23 -5.34 -12.20
CA ILE A 357 12.19 -6.13 -11.40
C ILE A 357 12.14 -5.83 -9.90
N GLY A 358 11.49 -4.72 -9.51
CA GLY A 358 11.24 -4.30 -8.12
C GLY A 358 9.87 -4.69 -7.60
N SER A 359 9.04 -5.34 -8.41
CA SER A 359 7.76 -5.90 -8.00
C SER A 359 7.46 -7.24 -8.68
N VAL A 360 6.41 -7.91 -8.24
CA VAL A 360 6.02 -9.24 -8.69
C VAL A 360 4.52 -9.28 -8.89
N ASN A 361 4.06 -10.01 -9.91
CA ASN A 361 2.65 -10.31 -10.09
C ASN A 361 2.28 -11.63 -9.40
N PHE A 362 1.01 -11.76 -9.02
CA PHE A 362 0.43 -13.04 -8.64
C PHE A 362 -0.31 -13.65 -9.83
N ASP A 363 -1.03 -14.75 -9.60
CA ASP A 363 -1.95 -15.29 -10.60
C ASP A 363 -2.93 -14.22 -11.08
N THR A 364 -2.81 -13.86 -12.36
CA THR A 364 -3.65 -12.83 -12.96
C THR A 364 -4.91 -13.42 -13.52
N GLY A 365 -5.99 -12.67 -13.42
CA GLY A 365 -7.25 -12.95 -14.09
C GLY A 365 -7.28 -12.57 -15.58
N ALA A 366 -6.15 -12.12 -16.14
CA ALA A 366 -6.06 -11.69 -17.52
C ALA A 366 -6.31 -12.86 -18.46
N LYS A 367 -7.30 -12.71 -19.34
CA LYS A 367 -7.64 -13.71 -20.35
C LYS A 367 -7.66 -13.03 -21.71
N THR A 368 -7.21 -13.75 -22.73
CA THR A 368 -7.31 -13.35 -24.12
C THR A 368 -8.31 -14.25 -24.85
N ASN A 369 -9.00 -13.67 -25.82
CA ASN A 369 -9.76 -14.43 -26.81
C ASN A 369 -8.78 -15.12 -27.79
N PRO A 370 -9.24 -16.08 -28.61
CA PRO A 370 -8.39 -16.76 -29.59
C PRO A 370 -7.74 -15.81 -30.61
N ASP A 371 -8.36 -14.66 -30.89
CA ASP A 371 -7.83 -13.61 -31.77
C ASP A 371 -6.80 -12.70 -31.08
N GLY A 372 -6.44 -12.98 -29.82
CA GLY A 372 -5.50 -12.20 -29.02
C GLY A 372 -6.12 -10.96 -28.34
N SER A 373 -7.39 -10.65 -28.59
CA SER A 373 -8.07 -9.53 -27.93
C SER A 373 -8.33 -9.82 -26.45
N HIS A 374 -8.42 -8.77 -25.63
CA HIS A 374 -8.73 -8.92 -24.20
C HIS A 374 -10.13 -9.48 -23.99
N LYS A 375 -10.24 -10.51 -23.14
CA LYS A 375 -11.51 -11.06 -22.70
C LYS A 375 -11.94 -10.36 -21.42
N SER A 376 -13.00 -9.54 -21.51
CA SER A 376 -13.55 -8.81 -20.38
C SER A 376 -13.80 -9.70 -19.17
N SER A 377 -13.35 -9.27 -18.00
CA SER A 377 -13.55 -9.94 -16.71
C SER A 377 -14.96 -9.72 -16.12
N GLY A 378 -15.90 -9.17 -16.90
CA GLY A 378 -17.26 -8.86 -16.43
C GLY A 378 -17.28 -7.68 -15.47
N LEU A 379 -18.44 -7.47 -14.81
CA LEU A 379 -18.72 -6.26 -14.02
C LEU A 379 -17.92 -6.16 -12.71
N THR A 380 -17.49 -7.28 -12.13
CA THR A 380 -16.83 -7.34 -10.81
C THR A 380 -15.37 -7.78 -10.88
N GLY A 381 -14.82 -7.96 -12.07
CA GLY A 381 -13.63 -8.79 -12.25
C GLY A 381 -13.96 -10.27 -12.12
N ASN A 382 -12.96 -11.12 -12.37
CA ASN A 382 -13.09 -12.52 -11.98
C ASN A 382 -12.70 -12.71 -10.51
N ALA A 383 -13.04 -13.88 -9.96
CA ALA A 383 -12.81 -14.19 -8.55
C ALA A 383 -11.32 -14.12 -8.14
N VAL A 384 -10.39 -14.38 -9.07
CA VAL A 384 -8.95 -14.31 -8.78
C VAL A 384 -8.53 -12.86 -8.53
N ASP A 385 -8.87 -11.95 -9.44
CA ASP A 385 -8.54 -10.53 -9.30
C ASP A 385 -9.20 -9.92 -8.05
N TYR A 386 -10.45 -10.29 -7.80
CA TYR A 386 -11.17 -9.80 -6.64
C TYR A 386 -10.56 -10.31 -5.32
N VAL A 387 -10.26 -11.61 -5.21
CA VAL A 387 -9.60 -12.16 -4.00
C VAL A 387 -8.21 -11.59 -3.84
N GLN A 388 -7.52 -11.22 -4.91
CA GLN A 388 -6.17 -10.62 -4.83
C GLN A 388 -6.20 -9.09 -4.79
N GLY A 389 -7.36 -8.48 -4.56
CA GLY A 389 -7.51 -7.04 -4.36
C GLY A 389 -7.21 -6.19 -5.59
N TRP A 390 -7.13 -6.80 -6.78
CA TRP A 390 -6.58 -6.21 -8.02
C TRP A 390 -5.10 -5.80 -7.94
N LEU A 391 -4.41 -6.23 -6.88
CA LEU A 391 -2.97 -6.02 -6.67
C LEU A 391 -2.12 -7.15 -7.28
N ASN A 392 -2.75 -8.09 -7.97
CA ASN A 392 -2.08 -9.15 -8.72
C ASN A 392 -1.44 -8.68 -10.03
N TYR A 393 -1.62 -7.40 -10.36
CA TYR A 393 -1.03 -6.68 -11.49
C TYR A 393 -0.01 -5.63 -11.02
N GLN A 394 0.81 -5.97 -10.02
CA GLN A 394 1.72 -5.03 -9.39
C GLN A 394 2.78 -4.46 -10.34
N ILE A 395 3.26 -5.25 -11.30
CA ILE A 395 4.20 -4.78 -12.34
C ILE A 395 3.54 -3.68 -13.17
N GLU A 396 2.34 -3.92 -13.72
CA GLU A 396 1.61 -2.93 -14.53
C GLU A 396 1.22 -1.72 -13.70
N HIS A 397 0.86 -1.95 -12.43
CA HIS A 397 0.46 -0.93 -11.50
C HIS A 397 1.60 0.05 -11.20
N HIS A 398 2.84 -0.43 -10.99
CA HIS A 398 4.00 0.45 -10.79
C HIS A 398 4.53 1.04 -12.10
N ALA A 399 4.41 0.32 -13.22
CA ALA A 399 4.81 0.85 -14.52
C ALA A 399 3.87 1.97 -14.99
N PHE A 400 2.56 1.83 -14.73
CA PHE A 400 1.51 2.69 -15.28
C PHE A 400 0.48 3.15 -14.22
N PRO A 401 0.88 3.73 -13.07
CA PRO A 401 0.03 3.90 -11.88
C PRO A 401 -1.28 4.66 -12.12
N THR A 402 -1.32 5.50 -13.16
CA THR A 402 -2.49 6.30 -13.54
C THR A 402 -3.51 5.57 -14.44
N LEU A 403 -3.33 4.28 -14.70
CA LEU A 403 -4.29 3.46 -15.45
C LEU A 403 -5.35 2.83 -14.53
N SER A 404 -6.50 2.50 -15.12
CA SER A 404 -7.56 1.76 -14.44
C SER A 404 -7.16 0.30 -14.16
N MET A 405 -7.88 -0.34 -13.24
CA MET A 405 -7.79 -1.80 -13.01
C MET A 405 -7.95 -2.63 -14.29
N LEU A 406 -8.95 -2.32 -15.13
CA LEU A 406 -9.16 -3.05 -16.38
C LEU A 406 -8.02 -2.84 -17.38
N ALA A 407 -7.43 -1.64 -17.41
CA ALA A 407 -6.26 -1.37 -18.24
C ALA A 407 -5.04 -2.17 -17.78
N TYR A 408 -4.84 -2.38 -16.48
CA TYR A 408 -3.81 -3.31 -15.98
C TYR A 408 -4.04 -4.74 -16.46
N GLN A 409 -5.26 -5.25 -16.32
CA GLN A 409 -5.59 -6.60 -16.79
C GLN A 409 -5.42 -6.76 -18.31
N LYS A 410 -5.75 -5.73 -19.10
CA LYS A 410 -5.48 -5.68 -20.55
C LYS A 410 -3.97 -5.61 -20.85
N GLY A 411 -3.23 -4.88 -20.04
CA GLY A 411 -1.81 -4.61 -20.21
C GLY A 411 -0.90 -5.77 -19.84
N ALA A 412 -1.26 -6.55 -18.81
CA ALA A 412 -0.41 -7.61 -18.27
C ALA A 412 0.17 -8.60 -19.30
N PRO A 413 -0.63 -9.21 -20.20
CA PRO A 413 -0.06 -10.08 -21.23
C PRO A 413 0.86 -9.34 -22.22
N GLN A 414 0.60 -8.04 -22.47
CA GLN A 414 1.41 -7.21 -23.36
C GLN A 414 2.73 -6.81 -22.70
N VAL A 415 2.73 -6.44 -21.42
CA VAL A 415 3.94 -6.17 -20.64
C VAL A 415 4.80 -7.42 -20.56
N LYS A 416 4.20 -8.58 -20.28
CA LYS A 416 4.91 -9.86 -20.27
C LYS A 416 5.57 -10.17 -21.62
N ALA A 417 4.88 -9.93 -22.73
CA ALA A 417 5.44 -10.11 -24.07
C ALA A 417 6.59 -9.14 -24.38
N ILE A 418 6.51 -7.88 -23.92
CA ILE A 418 7.62 -6.91 -24.01
C ILE A 418 8.81 -7.41 -23.18
N CYS A 419 8.57 -7.85 -21.95
CA CYS A 419 9.63 -8.39 -21.10
C CYS A 419 10.32 -9.60 -21.75
N GLU A 420 9.56 -10.52 -22.34
CA GLU A 420 10.10 -11.67 -23.08
C GLU A 420 10.92 -11.24 -24.29
N LYS A 421 10.42 -10.28 -25.09
CA LYS A 421 11.15 -9.71 -26.24
C LYS A 421 12.52 -9.15 -25.86
N HIS A 422 12.61 -8.48 -24.70
CA HIS A 422 13.84 -7.83 -24.22
C HIS A 422 14.63 -8.68 -23.22
N GLY A 423 14.20 -9.91 -22.94
CA GLY A 423 14.83 -10.80 -21.98
C GLY A 423 14.67 -10.40 -20.50
N VAL A 424 13.89 -9.36 -20.19
CA VAL A 424 13.67 -8.87 -18.81
C VAL A 424 12.83 -9.89 -18.04
N PRO A 425 13.21 -10.26 -16.80
CA PRO A 425 12.48 -11.25 -16.02
C PRO A 425 11.14 -10.68 -15.54
N TYR A 426 10.04 -11.16 -16.13
CA TYR A 426 8.68 -10.91 -15.65
C TYR A 426 8.31 -11.99 -14.63
N VAL A 427 8.28 -11.64 -13.34
CA VAL A 427 7.97 -12.60 -12.27
C VAL A 427 6.48 -12.62 -12.00
N GLN A 428 5.87 -13.80 -12.15
CA GLN A 428 4.50 -14.08 -11.74
C GLN A 428 4.48 -15.35 -10.90
N GLU A 429 4.07 -15.28 -9.64
CA GLU A 429 4.24 -16.40 -8.69
C GLU A 429 3.07 -16.52 -7.71
N ASN A 430 2.81 -17.74 -7.24
CA ASN A 430 1.75 -17.99 -6.27
C ASN A 430 1.94 -17.18 -4.98
N VAL A 431 0.86 -16.53 -4.54
CA VAL A 431 0.86 -15.62 -3.39
C VAL A 431 1.40 -16.25 -2.10
N PHE A 432 1.18 -17.54 -1.84
CA PHE A 432 1.69 -18.18 -0.62
C PHE A 432 3.20 -18.44 -0.66
N ILE A 433 3.75 -18.66 -1.86
CA ILE A 433 5.22 -18.70 -2.04
C ILE A 433 5.80 -17.31 -1.77
N ARG A 434 5.14 -16.25 -2.27
CA ARG A 434 5.50 -14.86 -1.99
C ARG A 434 5.46 -14.51 -0.51
N VAL A 435 4.45 -14.97 0.23
CA VAL A 435 4.40 -14.85 1.70
C VAL A 435 5.64 -15.47 2.33
N LYS A 436 6.01 -16.70 1.98
CA LYS A 436 7.23 -17.35 2.52
C LYS A 436 8.47 -16.51 2.24
N LYS A 437 8.70 -16.10 0.98
CA LYS A 437 9.87 -15.29 0.58
C LYS A 437 9.94 -13.97 1.35
N THR A 438 8.80 -13.30 1.48
CA THR A 438 8.65 -12.05 2.24
C THR A 438 9.01 -12.26 3.70
N VAL A 439 8.44 -13.26 4.36
CA VAL A 439 8.71 -13.56 5.77
C VAL A 439 10.18 -13.93 5.97
N ASP A 440 10.77 -14.72 5.08
CA ASP A 440 12.19 -15.08 5.13
C ASP A 440 13.11 -13.85 5.03
N VAL A 441 12.74 -12.83 4.23
CA VAL A 441 13.42 -11.54 4.26
C VAL A 441 13.15 -10.84 5.60
N MET A 442 11.92 -10.69 6.06
CA MET A 442 11.62 -9.96 7.31
C MET A 442 12.38 -10.51 8.53
N VAL A 443 12.52 -11.83 8.66
CA VAL A 443 13.21 -12.47 9.80
C VAL A 443 14.72 -12.60 9.64
N GLY A 444 15.27 -12.20 8.49
CA GLY A 444 16.71 -12.22 8.20
C GLY A 444 17.28 -13.55 7.72
N ASN A 445 16.46 -14.43 7.13
CA ASN A 445 16.96 -15.65 6.47
C ASN A 445 17.48 -15.39 5.05
N LYS A 446 16.93 -14.36 4.40
CA LYS A 446 17.23 -13.96 3.03
C LYS A 446 17.34 -12.44 2.95
N SER A 447 17.89 -11.93 1.86
CA SER A 447 17.93 -10.51 1.53
C SER A 447 17.39 -10.31 0.12
N MET A 448 16.77 -9.17 -0.15
CA MET A 448 16.40 -8.78 -1.50
C MET A 448 17.66 -8.56 -2.34
N LYS A 449 17.52 -8.71 -3.66
CA LYS A 449 18.63 -8.44 -4.59
C LYS A 449 18.93 -6.96 -4.60
N GLN A 450 20.21 -6.61 -4.70
CA GLN A 450 20.60 -5.23 -4.86
C GLN A 450 20.85 -4.94 -6.34
N TRP A 451 20.37 -3.79 -6.80
CA TRP A 451 20.74 -3.23 -8.09
C TRP A 451 21.99 -2.36 -7.90
N GLU A 452 23.16 -2.99 -8.07
CA GLU A 452 24.47 -2.49 -7.62
C GLU A 452 24.97 -1.26 -8.41
N ARG A 453 24.44 -1.05 -9.63
CA ARG A 453 24.40 0.23 -10.36
C ARG A 453 23.37 0.15 -11.50
N GLY A 454 22.71 1.26 -11.76
CA GLY A 454 21.74 1.48 -12.83
C GLY A 454 22.19 2.67 -13.65
N ASP A 455 22.77 2.35 -14.80
CA ASP A 455 23.15 3.25 -15.87
C ASP A 455 23.10 2.44 -17.17
#